data_AF-A0A956B651-F1
#
_entry.id   AF-A0A956B651-F1
#
_cell.length_a   1.000
_cell.length_b   1.000
_cell.length_c   1.000
_cell.angle_alpha   90.00
_cell.angle_beta   90.00
_cell.angle_gamma   90.00
#
_symmetry.space_group_name_H-M   'P 1'
#
loop_
_entity.id
_entity.type
_entity.pdbx_description
1 polymer ?
#
loop_
_entity_poly.entity_id
_entity_poly.type
_entity_poly.pdbx_seq_one_letter_code
_entity_poly.pdbx_strand_id
1 'polypeptide(L)'
;PPRGDAWAHRLESPVPPHWIPLVPERPNPASAEIQLRRGRLLAWGDDALAGPRGRLLVPEQPLWIDEAAIPASGLEVTRHWQRARGPDGAVYLWLGRRKRPGRPNRGSGLEFDALER
;
A
#
# COMPACT_ATOMS: atom_id res chain seq x y z
N PRO A 1 -27.74 23.16 -19.20
CA PRO A 1 -26.35 23.27 -18.69
C PRO A 1 -26.33 23.81 -17.24
N PRO A 2 -25.69 23.13 -16.26
CA PRO A 2 -25.55 23.71 -14.94
C PRO A 2 -24.62 24.93 -15.01
N ARG A 3 -25.06 26.02 -14.37
CA ARG A 3 -24.38 27.32 -14.30
C ARG A 3 -23.21 27.24 -13.32
N GLY A 4 -22.08 27.86 -13.65
CA GLY A 4 -20.79 27.75 -12.96
C GLY A 4 -20.69 28.38 -11.56
N ASP A 5 -21.67 28.16 -10.69
CA ASP A 5 -21.68 28.60 -9.27
C ASP A 5 -22.43 27.63 -8.32
N ALA A 6 -22.85 26.46 -8.81
CA ALA A 6 -23.61 25.48 -8.02
C ALA A 6 -22.67 24.47 -7.34
N TRP A 7 -22.90 24.22 -6.05
CA TRP A 7 -22.21 23.14 -5.33
C TRP A 7 -22.58 21.77 -5.92
N ALA A 8 -21.57 20.93 -6.13
CA ALA A 8 -21.70 19.54 -6.52
C ALA A 8 -21.41 18.63 -5.31
N HIS A 9 -22.21 17.57 -5.15
CA HIS A 9 -21.96 16.54 -4.18
C HIS A 9 -21.01 15.47 -4.75
N ARG A 10 -19.92 15.20 -4.04
CA ARG A 10 -18.98 14.12 -4.35
C ARG A 10 -19.03 13.08 -3.24
N LEU A 11 -19.43 11.86 -3.59
CA LEU A 11 -19.55 10.75 -2.64
C LEU A 11 -18.19 10.33 -2.05
N GLU A 12 -17.14 10.26 -2.87
CA GLU A 12 -15.80 9.88 -2.42
C GLU A 12 -14.71 10.63 -3.20
N SER A 13 -13.59 10.93 -2.53
CA SER A 13 -12.40 11.43 -3.20
C SER A 13 -11.66 10.30 -3.94
N PRO A 14 -10.99 10.61 -5.07
CA PRO A 14 -10.15 9.62 -5.73
C PRO A 14 -8.94 9.27 -4.85
N VAL A 15 -8.68 7.97 -4.70
CA VAL A 15 -7.51 7.45 -3.99
C VAL A 15 -6.49 6.93 -5.01
N PRO A 16 -5.17 7.14 -4.81
CA PRO A 16 -4.18 6.61 -5.74
C PRO A 16 -4.28 5.08 -5.86
N PRO A 17 -4.16 4.49 -7.07
CA PRO A 17 -4.38 3.05 -7.29
C PRO A 17 -3.34 2.15 -6.61
N HIS A 18 -2.21 2.73 -6.16
CA HIS A 18 -1.19 2.02 -5.40
C HIS A 18 -1.44 2.05 -3.88
N TRP A 19 -2.43 2.82 -3.42
CA TRP A 19 -2.86 2.81 -2.04
C TRP A 19 -3.75 1.60 -1.81
N ILE A 20 -3.17 0.53 -1.28
CA ILE A 20 -3.86 -0.74 -1.06
C ILE A 20 -4.06 -0.90 0.45
N PRO A 21 -5.30 -0.98 0.94
CA PRO A 21 -5.57 -1.08 2.36
C PRO A 21 -5.10 -2.42 2.93
N LEU A 22 -4.66 -2.38 4.18
CA LEU A 22 -4.46 -3.54 5.02
C LEU A 22 -5.60 -3.58 6.05
N VAL A 23 -6.44 -4.60 5.96
CA VAL A 23 -7.63 -4.79 6.80
C VAL A 23 -7.24 -5.65 8.01
N PRO A 24 -7.48 -5.20 9.25
CA PRO A 24 -7.19 -5.97 10.43
C PRO A 24 -8.19 -7.12 10.60
N GLU A 25 -7.67 -8.30 10.89
CA GLU A 25 -8.41 -9.54 11.15
C GLU A 25 -7.88 -10.19 12.43
N ARG A 26 -8.78 -10.85 13.17
CA ARG A 26 -8.42 -11.69 14.33
C ARG A 26 -8.59 -13.16 13.93
N PRO A 27 -7.51 -13.89 13.60
CA PRO A 27 -7.61 -15.28 13.16
C PRO A 27 -8.21 -16.18 14.24
N ASN A 28 -7.89 -15.90 15.50
CA ASN A 28 -8.45 -16.56 16.66
C ASN A 28 -9.17 -15.51 17.53
N PRO A 29 -10.51 -15.58 17.68
CA PRO A 29 -11.28 -14.65 18.51
C PRO A 29 -10.89 -14.66 20.00
N ALA A 30 -10.31 -15.76 20.49
CA ALA A 30 -9.83 -15.88 21.87
C ALA A 30 -8.41 -15.29 22.07
N SER A 31 -7.74 -14.87 20.99
CA SER A 31 -6.41 -14.26 21.03
C SER A 31 -6.48 -12.74 20.79
N ALA A 32 -5.55 -12.02 21.40
CA ALA A 32 -5.35 -10.59 21.13
C ALA A 32 -4.63 -10.34 19.79
N GLU A 33 -4.09 -11.38 19.14
CA GLU A 33 -3.36 -11.30 17.88
C GLU A 33 -4.19 -10.68 16.74
N ILE A 34 -3.56 -9.77 16.00
CA ILE A 34 -4.13 -9.12 14.83
C ILE A 34 -3.23 -9.41 13.63
N GLN A 35 -3.84 -9.89 12.55
CA GLN A 35 -3.20 -9.98 11.25
C GLN A 35 -3.81 -8.98 10.30
N LEU A 36 -2.96 -8.37 9.49
CA LEU A 36 -3.32 -7.38 8.50
C LEU A 36 -3.44 -8.06 7.14
N ARG A 37 -4.67 -8.29 6.68
CA ARG A 37 -4.93 -8.85 5.35
C ARG A 37 -4.93 -7.76 4.30
N ARG A 38 -4.26 -7.99 3.17
CA ARG A 38 -4.37 -7.10 2.01
C ARG A 38 -5.80 -7.07 1.45
N GLY A 39 -6.39 -5.87 1.40
CA GLY A 39 -7.67 -5.61 0.74
C GLY A 39 -7.56 -5.60 -0.78
N ARG A 40 -8.70 -5.57 -1.46
CA ARG A 40 -8.82 -5.39 -2.91
C ARG A 40 -9.74 -4.20 -3.16
N LEU A 41 -9.33 -3.32 -4.06
CA LEU A 41 -10.11 -2.16 -4.49
C LEU A 41 -10.35 -2.26 -6.00
N LEU A 42 -11.42 -1.65 -6.49
CA LEU A 42 -11.60 -1.43 -7.92
C LEU A 42 -10.69 -0.28 -8.37
N ALA A 43 -10.14 -0.38 -9.57
CA ALA A 43 -9.40 0.71 -10.19
C ALA A 43 -10.37 1.80 -10.68
N TRP A 44 -9.89 3.04 -10.74
CA TRP A 44 -10.70 4.15 -11.24
C TRP A 44 -10.84 4.08 -12.77
N GLY A 45 -12.08 4.04 -13.27
CA GLY A 45 -12.40 4.15 -14.70
C GLY A 45 -12.37 2.84 -15.50
N ASP A 46 -12.00 1.72 -14.88
CA ASP A 46 -12.05 0.36 -15.44
C ASP A 46 -12.50 -0.62 -14.35
N ASP A 47 -13.22 -1.68 -14.71
CA ASP A 47 -13.60 -2.78 -13.80
C ASP A 47 -12.39 -3.65 -13.35
N ALA A 48 -11.16 -3.21 -13.62
CA ALA A 48 -9.95 -3.88 -13.21
C ALA A 48 -9.69 -3.70 -11.71
N LEU A 49 -9.12 -4.70 -11.04
CA LEU A 49 -8.75 -4.60 -9.63
C LEU A 49 -7.49 -3.74 -9.46
N ALA A 50 -7.59 -2.67 -8.66
CA ALA A 50 -6.42 -1.96 -8.13
C ALA A 50 -5.66 -2.90 -7.17
N GLY A 51 -4.34 -2.95 -7.32
CA GLY A 51 -3.54 -3.92 -6.60
C GLY A 51 -2.04 -3.65 -6.66
N PRO A 52 -1.27 -4.32 -5.78
CA PRO A 52 0.16 -4.13 -5.77
C PRO A 52 0.76 -4.66 -7.07
N ARG A 53 1.75 -3.94 -7.61
CA ARG A 53 2.53 -4.42 -8.76
C ARG A 53 3.90 -4.97 -8.35
N GLY A 54 4.34 -4.63 -7.13
CA GLY A 54 5.65 -4.99 -6.61
C GLY A 54 5.71 -6.44 -6.12
N ARG A 55 6.77 -7.17 -6.50
CA ARG A 55 7.03 -8.55 -6.06
C ARG A 55 7.07 -8.74 -4.55
N LEU A 56 7.47 -7.71 -3.79
CA LEU A 56 7.53 -7.77 -2.33
C LEU A 56 6.15 -7.99 -1.69
N LEU A 57 5.09 -7.52 -2.35
CA LEU A 57 3.74 -7.66 -1.85
C LEU A 57 3.06 -8.92 -2.37
N VAL A 58 3.74 -9.74 -3.18
CA VAL A 58 3.24 -11.03 -3.70
C VAL A 58 1.84 -10.88 -4.32
N PRO A 59 1.72 -10.16 -5.45
CA PRO A 59 0.42 -9.76 -5.99
C PRO A 59 -0.52 -10.93 -6.32
N GLU A 60 0.05 -12.05 -6.76
CA GLU A 60 -0.67 -13.24 -7.24
C GLU A 60 -1.37 -14.06 -6.14
N GLN A 61 -1.10 -13.77 -4.86
CA GLN A 61 -1.68 -14.51 -3.74
C GLN A 61 -2.15 -13.57 -2.64
N PRO A 62 -3.09 -14.02 -1.79
CA PRO A 62 -3.42 -13.30 -0.56
C PRO A 62 -2.18 -13.06 0.32
N LEU A 63 -2.17 -11.93 1.03
CA LEU A 63 -1.09 -11.51 1.90
C LEU A 63 -1.66 -11.16 3.27
N TRP A 64 -1.06 -11.75 4.32
CA TRP A 64 -1.25 -11.37 5.71
C TRP A 64 0.09 -10.94 6.28
N ILE A 65 0.04 -9.93 7.15
CA ILE A 65 1.21 -9.43 7.87
C ILE A 65 0.81 -9.33 9.34
N ASP A 66 1.64 -9.81 10.25
CA ASP A 66 1.40 -9.60 11.68
C ASP A 66 1.44 -8.10 11.98
N GLU A 67 0.40 -7.58 12.64
CA GLU A 67 0.31 -6.16 12.98
C GLU A 67 1.52 -5.73 13.82
N ALA A 68 1.93 -6.57 14.76
CA ALA A 68 3.10 -6.34 15.62
C ALA A 68 4.43 -6.23 14.85
N ALA A 69 4.51 -6.68 13.60
CA ALA A 69 5.70 -6.55 12.76
C ALA A 69 5.83 -5.16 12.11
N ILE A 70 4.79 -4.33 12.22
CA ILE A 70 4.69 -2.99 11.65
C ILE A 70 4.70 -1.95 12.79
N PRO A 71 5.75 -1.12 12.89
CA PRO A 71 5.75 -0.01 13.84
C PRO A 71 4.63 0.99 13.54
N ALA A 72 4.24 1.80 14.52
CA ALA A 72 3.24 2.87 14.34
C ALA A 72 3.62 3.87 13.22
N SER A 73 4.91 4.04 12.96
CA SER A 73 5.41 4.86 11.84
C SER A 73 5.30 4.20 10.47
N GLY A 74 4.74 2.98 10.40
CA GLY A 74 4.72 2.14 9.21
C GLY A 74 6.07 1.49 8.93
N LEU A 75 6.15 0.83 7.77
CA LEU A 75 7.35 0.11 7.34
C LEU A 75 7.64 0.34 5.85
N GLU A 76 8.90 0.62 5.54
CA GLU A 76 9.39 0.68 4.17
C GLU A 76 10.26 -0.54 3.87
N VAL A 77 9.89 -1.29 2.82
CA VAL A 77 10.67 -2.42 2.32
C VAL A 77 11.06 -2.16 0.88
N THR A 78 12.37 -2.14 0.62
CA THR A 78 12.94 -1.92 -0.71
C THR A 78 13.65 -3.16 -1.23
N ARG A 79 13.62 -3.34 -2.55
CA ARG A 79 14.27 -4.45 -3.26
C ARG A 79 14.99 -3.88 -4.48
N HIS A 80 16.31 -3.79 -4.45
CA HIS A 80 17.12 -3.21 -5.52
C HIS A 80 18.31 -4.12 -5.86
N TRP A 81 18.72 -4.09 -7.13
CA TRP A 81 19.98 -4.71 -7.55
C TRP A 81 21.15 -3.88 -7.01
N GLN A 82 22.10 -4.57 -6.41
CA GLN A 82 23.31 -4.01 -5.84
C GLN A 82 24.50 -4.54 -6.63
N ARG A 83 25.44 -3.65 -6.94
CA ARG A 83 26.65 -3.99 -7.70
C ARG A 83 27.89 -3.51 -6.93
N ALA A 84 28.90 -4.36 -6.84
CA ALA A 84 30.21 -4.00 -6.32
C ALA A 84 31.33 -4.63 -7.15
N ARG A 85 32.54 -4.09 -7.01
CA ARG A 85 33.76 -4.66 -7.58
C ARG A 85 34.63 -5.18 -6.45
N GLY A 86 35.12 -6.41 -6.57
CA GLY A 86 36.02 -7.02 -5.60
C GLY A 86 37.47 -6.54 -5.72
N PRO A 87 38.31 -6.87 -4.74
CA PRO A 87 39.74 -6.57 -4.76
C PRO A 87 40.49 -7.32 -5.89
N ASP A 88 39.94 -8.42 -6.39
CA ASP A 88 40.40 -9.19 -7.55
C ASP A 88 39.97 -8.57 -8.90
N GLY A 89 39.21 -7.47 -8.87
CA GLY A 89 38.65 -6.83 -10.05
C GLY A 89 37.34 -7.45 -10.55
N ALA A 90 36.85 -8.54 -9.97
CA ALA A 90 35.59 -9.17 -10.37
C ALA A 90 34.37 -8.28 -10.05
N VAL A 91 33.32 -8.36 -10.86
CA VAL A 91 32.05 -7.65 -10.61
C VAL A 91 31.06 -8.60 -9.96
N TYR A 92 30.51 -8.19 -8.82
CA TYR A 92 29.47 -8.91 -8.10
C TYR A 92 28.15 -8.15 -8.25
N LEU A 93 27.10 -8.87 -8.65
CA LEU A 93 25.74 -8.37 -8.74
C LEU A 93 24.85 -9.24 -7.86
N TRP A 94 24.13 -8.63 -6.93
CA TRP A 94 23.19 -9.35 -6.08
C TRP A 94 21.93 -8.53 -5.84
N LEU A 95 20.86 -9.20 -5.47
CA LEU A 95 19.62 -8.55 -5.13
C LEU A 95 19.58 -8.24 -3.64
N GLY A 96 19.64 -6.96 -3.28
CA GLY A 96 19.45 -6.49 -1.92
C GLY A 96 17.97 -6.35 -1.55
N ARG A 97 17.64 -6.70 -0.31
CA ARG A 97 16.36 -6.36 0.33
C ARG A 97 16.65 -5.59 1.61
N ARG A 98 15.89 -4.55 1.88
CA ARG A 98 16.07 -3.74 3.08
C ARG A 98 14.74 -3.36 3.70
N LYS A 99 14.64 -3.54 5.01
CA LYS A 99 13.53 -3.13 5.88
C LYS A 99 13.96 -1.92 6.71
N ARG A 100 13.13 -0.89 6.78
CA ARG A 100 13.34 0.32 7.60
C ARG A 100 12.00 0.78 8.17
N PRO A 101 11.97 1.45 9.34
CA PRO A 101 10.78 2.16 9.79
C PRO A 101 10.34 3.14 8.70
N GLY A 102 9.04 3.13 8.41
CA GLY A 102 8.42 4.09 7.50
C GLY A 102 8.32 5.48 8.13
N ARG A 103 7.82 6.42 7.35
CA ARG A 103 7.31 7.69 7.88
C ARG A 103 5.83 7.51 8.21
N PRO A 104 5.34 8.11 9.32
CA PRO A 104 3.91 8.10 9.61
C PRO A 104 3.15 8.59 8.37
N ASN A 105 2.25 7.75 7.87
CA ASN A 105 1.54 8.01 6.63
C ASN A 105 0.49 9.11 6.84
N ARG A 106 0.32 10.01 5.87
CA ARG A 106 -0.76 11.04 5.88
C ARG A 106 -2.13 10.49 5.45
N GLY A 107 -2.28 9.15 5.35
CA GLY A 107 -3.51 8.50 4.90
C GLY A 107 -3.61 8.45 3.37
N SER A 108 -4.73 7.91 2.86
CA SER A 108 -5.05 7.85 1.42
C SER A 108 -5.42 9.20 0.81
N GLY A 109 -5.81 10.17 1.64
CA GLY A 109 -6.62 11.31 1.19
C GLY A 109 -8.07 10.93 0.86
N LEU A 110 -8.53 9.74 1.28
CA LEU A 110 -9.92 9.30 1.15
C LEU A 110 -10.81 10.18 2.02
N GLU A 111 -11.77 10.84 1.39
CA GLU A 111 -12.80 11.65 1.99
C GLU A 111 -14.14 11.19 1.44
N PHE A 112 -15.18 11.24 2.26
CA PHE A 112 -16.55 10.91 1.86
C PHE A 112 -17.45 12.13 1.96
N ASP A 113 -18.49 12.17 1.15
CA ASP A 113 -19.58 13.15 1.22
C ASP A 113 -19.09 14.62 1.20
N ALA A 114 -18.21 14.93 0.24
CA ALA A 114 -17.65 16.26 0.06
C ALA A 114 -18.54 17.15 -0.81
N LEU A 115 -18.60 18.44 -0.49
CA LEU A 115 -19.21 19.46 -1.36
C LEU A 115 -18.10 20.20 -2.12
N GLU A 116 -18.20 20.22 -3.44
CA GLU A 116 -17.26 20.89 -4.33
C GLU A 116 -17.95 22.03 -5.07
N ARG A 117 -17.20 23.05 -5.46
CA ARG A 117 -17.69 24.21 -6.20
C ARG A 117 -16.89 24.40 -7.47
#